data_AF-A0AAW6SUV5-F1
#
_entry.id   AF-A0AAW6SUV5-F1
#
_cell.length_a   1.000
_cell.length_b   1.000
_cell.length_c   1.000
_cell.angle_alpha   90.00
_cell.angle_beta   90.00
_cell.angle_gamma   90.00
#
_symmetry.space_group_name_H-M   'P 1'
#
loop_
_entity.id
_entity.type
_entity.pdbx_description
1 polymer ?
#
loop_
_entity_poly.entity_id
_entity_poly.type
_entity_poly.pdbx_seq_one_letter_code
_entity_poly.pdbx_strand_id
1 'polypeptide(L)'
;MDNEQAKNSRSELKQGYERPKVGISTYIGESSNKIIKKFGEPIRKDPSAYDYEWWIYNTGESYFQVGVDKGKIVTIYAIGKDNDITPFSIGENIQKIYQNIFLDTDITVQYEEGTYRFELTEEDLNIRPLVQLGSIYAQLSFDKFKGTLSSVRFMDKETLIKQRPYEMSYRGRLVDPIPIVDSKWRPIELGSEKQIFDLTNIIRERFGLNKLEWDQKTADVAYKHSKDMFSEKYFSHESPKYGDLKKRLDSEQVFYQLAGENIAAQYMDGPSAVEGWLNSEGHRESLLESKFTHIGVGVYQKYYTQNFIEKSWEK
;
A
#
# COMPACT_ATOMS: atom_id res chain seq x y z
N MET A 1 16.43 52.22 5.03
CA MET A 1 15.08 51.78 5.38
C MET A 1 14.66 50.61 4.49
N ASP A 2 15.56 49.65 4.22
CA ASP A 2 15.35 48.62 3.19
C ASP A 2 15.75 47.21 3.69
N ASN A 3 15.31 46.82 4.89
CA ASN A 3 15.57 45.46 5.36
C ASN A 3 14.44 44.82 6.20
N GLU A 4 13.28 45.48 6.30
CA GLU A 4 12.09 44.91 6.94
C GLU A 4 11.03 44.42 5.93
N GLN A 5 11.05 44.90 4.69
CA GLN A 5 10.09 44.46 3.66
C GLN A 5 10.44 43.10 3.02
N ALA A 6 11.69 42.61 3.15
CA ALA A 6 12.09 41.31 2.60
C ALA A 6 11.78 40.11 3.53
N LYS A 7 11.40 40.36 4.79
CA LYS A 7 11.02 39.29 5.74
C LYS A 7 9.50 39.04 5.81
N ASN A 8 8.69 39.95 5.29
CA ASN A 8 7.22 39.84 5.32
C ASN A 8 6.58 39.22 4.06
N SER A 9 7.35 38.77 3.07
CA SER A 9 6.81 38.09 1.87
C SER A 9 7.01 36.58 1.85
N ARG A 10 7.63 35.99 2.89
CA ARG A 10 7.86 34.53 3.01
C ARG A 10 6.93 33.82 4.00
N SER A 11 6.02 34.53 4.66
CA SER A 11 5.16 33.96 5.70
C SER A 11 3.72 33.67 5.27
N GLU A 12 3.35 33.90 3.99
CA GLU A 12 1.96 33.74 3.50
C GLU A 12 1.75 32.61 2.49
N LEU A 13 2.79 31.89 2.07
CA LEU A 13 2.66 30.70 1.21
C LEU A 13 2.50 29.43 2.06
N LYS A 14 1.40 29.35 2.82
CA LYS A 14 0.97 28.11 3.46
C LYS A 14 -0.48 27.85 3.05
N GLN A 15 -0.68 27.14 1.94
CA GLN A 15 -1.97 26.50 1.70
C GLN A 15 -1.77 25.38 0.68
N GLY A 16 -2.04 24.15 1.12
CA GLY A 16 -2.02 22.96 0.25
C GLY A 16 -2.92 23.14 -0.97
N TYR A 17 -2.70 22.28 -1.96
CA TYR A 17 -3.44 22.29 -3.22
C TYR A 17 -4.94 22.20 -2.98
N GLU A 18 -5.76 22.89 -3.78
CA GLU A 18 -7.20 22.67 -3.72
C GLU A 18 -7.52 21.21 -4.08
N ARG A 19 -8.40 20.58 -3.29
CA ARG A 19 -8.93 19.26 -3.64
C ARG A 19 -9.75 19.39 -4.94
N PRO A 20 -9.46 18.58 -5.97
CA PRO A 20 -10.25 18.60 -7.19
C PRO A 20 -11.74 18.29 -6.93
N LYS A 21 -12.60 18.84 -7.77
CA LYS A 21 -14.06 18.62 -7.73
C LYS A 21 -14.50 17.35 -8.47
N VAL A 22 -13.56 16.61 -9.04
CA VAL A 22 -13.75 15.38 -9.82
C VAL A 22 -12.77 14.29 -9.36
N GLY A 23 -12.94 13.07 -9.84
CA GLY A 23 -12.13 11.94 -9.47
C GLY A 23 -12.53 11.26 -8.17
N ILE A 24 -11.94 10.09 -7.94
CA ILE A 24 -12.27 9.23 -6.80
C ILE A 24 -11.92 9.87 -5.46
N SER A 25 -10.96 10.80 -5.46
CA SER A 25 -10.59 11.55 -4.26
C SER A 25 -11.79 12.28 -3.67
N THR A 26 -12.79 12.70 -4.46
CA THR A 26 -14.03 13.41 -4.03
C THR A 26 -14.94 12.58 -3.11
N TYR A 27 -14.78 11.26 -3.06
CA TYR A 27 -15.56 10.41 -2.18
C TYR A 27 -15.02 10.35 -0.74
N ILE A 28 -13.78 10.78 -0.47
CA ILE A 28 -13.27 10.87 0.91
C ILE A 28 -14.16 11.81 1.74
N GLY A 29 -14.69 11.30 2.85
CA GLY A 29 -15.61 11.99 3.73
C GLY A 29 -17.09 11.72 3.44
N GLU A 30 -17.41 11.11 2.30
CA GLU A 30 -18.78 10.85 1.87
C GLU A 30 -19.32 9.51 2.39
N SER A 31 -20.63 9.32 2.26
CA SER A 31 -21.26 8.02 2.52
C SER A 31 -20.80 6.97 1.50
N SER A 32 -20.48 5.78 2.00
CA SER A 32 -20.16 4.58 1.21
C SER A 32 -21.24 4.23 0.16
N ASN A 33 -22.50 4.58 0.40
CA ASN A 33 -23.59 4.42 -0.56
C ASN A 33 -23.35 5.19 -1.87
N LYS A 34 -22.60 6.30 -1.85
CA LYS A 34 -22.25 7.05 -3.07
C LYS A 34 -21.31 6.25 -3.98
N ILE A 35 -20.37 5.50 -3.40
CA ILE A 35 -19.49 4.62 -4.15
C ILE A 35 -20.29 3.44 -4.71
N ILE A 36 -21.15 2.79 -3.92
CA ILE A 36 -22.00 1.69 -4.41
C ILE A 36 -22.87 2.15 -5.59
N LYS A 37 -23.49 3.32 -5.47
CA LYS A 37 -24.33 3.87 -6.55
C LYS A 37 -23.55 4.12 -7.84
N LYS A 38 -22.25 4.46 -7.75
CA LYS A 38 -21.41 4.77 -8.91
C LYS A 38 -20.75 3.54 -9.51
N PHE A 39 -20.27 2.62 -8.68
CA PHE A 39 -19.37 1.52 -9.07
C PHE A 39 -19.98 0.12 -8.86
N GLY A 40 -21.16 0.02 -8.26
CA GLY A 40 -21.77 -1.26 -7.87
C GLY A 40 -21.29 -1.75 -6.51
N GLU A 41 -21.69 -2.97 -6.14
CA GLU A 41 -21.18 -3.62 -4.92
C GLU A 41 -19.70 -4.00 -5.08
N PRO A 42 -18.88 -3.90 -4.02
CA PRO A 42 -17.50 -4.36 -4.07
C PRO A 42 -17.43 -5.87 -4.25
N ILE A 43 -16.42 -6.36 -4.97
CA ILE A 43 -16.24 -7.79 -5.20
C ILE A 43 -15.79 -8.53 -3.94
N ARG A 44 -15.20 -7.80 -2.99
CA ARG A 44 -14.66 -8.33 -1.74
C ARG A 44 -14.65 -7.24 -0.67
N LYS A 45 -14.83 -7.65 0.58
CA LYS A 45 -14.73 -6.81 1.77
C LYS A 45 -13.69 -7.41 2.72
N ASP A 46 -12.62 -6.68 2.97
CA ASP A 46 -11.46 -7.15 3.73
C ASP A 46 -11.27 -6.28 4.98
N PRO A 47 -11.34 -6.81 6.21
CA PRO A 47 -11.04 -6.05 7.42
C PRO A 47 -9.62 -5.47 7.40
N SER A 48 -9.44 -4.24 7.89
CA SER A 48 -8.11 -3.63 8.03
C SER A 48 -7.62 -3.62 9.48
N ALA A 49 -6.33 -3.32 9.65
CA ALA A 49 -5.74 -3.06 10.96
C ALA A 49 -5.97 -1.63 11.50
N TYR A 50 -6.80 -0.83 10.82
CA TYR A 50 -6.94 0.61 11.03
C TYR A 50 -8.42 1.05 11.16
N ASP A 51 -9.23 0.24 11.82
CA ASP A 51 -10.64 0.47 12.16
C ASP A 51 -11.66 0.49 11.00
N TYR A 52 -11.20 0.59 9.76
CA TYR A 52 -12.06 0.52 8.57
C TYR A 52 -12.02 -0.86 7.89
N GLU A 53 -13.00 -1.12 7.04
CA GLU A 53 -13.03 -2.27 6.14
C GLU A 53 -12.69 -1.83 4.72
N TRP A 54 -11.82 -2.56 4.03
CA TRP A 54 -11.53 -2.35 2.63
C TRP A 54 -12.63 -2.94 1.77
N TRP A 55 -13.18 -2.12 0.89
CA TRP A 55 -14.10 -2.53 -0.18
C TRP A 55 -13.31 -2.55 -1.48
N ILE A 56 -13.15 -3.74 -2.04
CA ILE A 56 -12.29 -3.98 -3.20
C ILE A 56 -13.10 -3.86 -4.49
N TYR A 57 -12.62 -3.02 -5.41
CA TYR A 57 -13.17 -2.86 -6.75
C TYR A 57 -12.08 -3.26 -7.74
N ASN A 58 -12.22 -4.43 -8.34
CA ASN A 58 -11.26 -4.96 -9.30
C ASN A 58 -11.97 -5.34 -10.59
N THR A 59 -11.76 -4.55 -11.64
CA THR A 59 -12.17 -4.84 -13.02
C THR A 59 -10.97 -5.13 -13.92
N GLY A 60 -9.78 -5.38 -13.35
CA GLY A 60 -8.50 -5.39 -14.06
C GLY A 60 -7.92 -3.98 -14.15
N GLU A 61 -8.19 -3.28 -15.25
CA GLU A 61 -7.55 -1.99 -15.57
C GLU A 61 -7.93 -0.84 -14.63
N SER A 62 -9.03 -0.97 -13.88
CA SER A 62 -9.53 0.03 -12.91
C SER A 62 -9.45 -0.44 -11.45
N TYR A 63 -8.43 -1.20 -11.04
CA TYR A 63 -8.35 -1.60 -9.62
C TYR A 63 -8.21 -0.40 -8.68
N PHE A 64 -9.10 -0.32 -7.69
CA PHE A 64 -8.99 0.51 -6.51
C PHE A 64 -9.65 -0.16 -5.30
N GLN A 65 -9.29 0.27 -4.09
CA GLN A 65 -9.91 -0.18 -2.85
C GLN A 65 -10.28 1.01 -1.97
N VAL A 66 -11.44 0.93 -1.32
CA VAL A 66 -12.03 2.01 -0.53
C VAL A 66 -12.11 1.58 0.92
N GLY A 67 -11.49 2.31 1.84
CA GLY A 67 -11.63 2.10 3.28
C GLY A 67 -12.92 2.75 3.79
N VAL A 68 -13.80 1.95 4.37
CA VAL A 68 -15.08 2.38 4.94
C VAL A 68 -15.09 2.17 6.44
N ASP A 69 -15.21 3.24 7.22
CA ASP A 69 -15.46 3.22 8.67
C ASP A 69 -16.87 3.75 8.95
N LYS A 70 -17.70 2.97 9.65
CA LYS A 70 -19.08 3.33 10.03
C LYS A 70 -19.91 3.93 8.87
N GLY A 71 -19.77 3.35 7.68
CA GLY A 71 -20.49 3.76 6.47
C GLY A 71 -19.96 5.04 5.80
N LYS A 72 -18.84 5.60 6.28
CA LYS A 72 -18.14 6.76 5.71
C LYS A 72 -16.84 6.33 5.07
N ILE A 73 -16.48 6.94 3.94
CA ILE A 73 -15.25 6.66 3.21
C ILE A 73 -14.11 7.48 3.82
N VAL A 74 -13.07 6.80 4.29
CA VAL A 74 -11.94 7.41 5.03
C VAL A 74 -10.60 7.33 4.29
N THR A 75 -10.44 6.34 3.41
CA THR A 75 -9.28 6.22 2.52
C THR A 75 -9.64 5.56 1.20
N ILE A 76 -8.87 5.85 0.15
CA ILE A 76 -8.97 5.20 -1.17
C ILE A 76 -7.55 4.95 -1.66
N TYR A 77 -7.22 3.70 -1.99
CA TYR A 77 -5.98 3.32 -2.67
C TYR A 77 -6.29 2.93 -4.12
N ALA A 78 -5.56 3.50 -5.08
CA ALA A 78 -5.75 3.24 -6.51
C ALA A 78 -4.41 3.00 -7.22
N ILE A 79 -4.39 1.94 -8.02
CA ILE A 79 -3.23 1.50 -8.82
C ILE A 79 -3.61 1.22 -10.29
N GLY A 80 -4.90 0.95 -10.56
CA GLY A 80 -5.41 0.76 -11.92
C GLY A 80 -5.30 2.04 -12.76
N LYS A 81 -4.89 1.90 -14.01
CA LYS A 81 -4.65 3.02 -14.94
C LYS A 81 -5.91 3.81 -15.32
N ASP A 82 -7.07 3.19 -15.25
CA ASP A 82 -8.34 3.79 -15.70
C ASP A 82 -9.07 4.56 -14.58
N ASN A 83 -8.50 4.61 -13.39
CA ASN A 83 -9.06 5.35 -12.28
C ASN A 83 -8.88 6.86 -12.49
N ASP A 84 -9.96 7.62 -12.36
CA ASP A 84 -9.88 9.09 -12.29
C ASP A 84 -9.28 9.51 -10.93
N ILE A 85 -7.96 9.67 -10.90
CA ILE A 85 -7.17 10.10 -9.74
C ILE A 85 -6.71 11.56 -9.84
N THR A 86 -7.49 12.40 -10.55
CA THR A 86 -7.23 13.84 -10.68
C THR A 86 -6.77 14.46 -9.35
N PRO A 87 -5.68 15.27 -9.34
CA PRO A 87 -4.98 15.86 -10.49
C PRO A 87 -3.87 14.98 -11.09
N PHE A 88 -3.73 13.74 -10.62
CA PHE A 88 -2.66 12.83 -11.03
C PHE A 88 -3.08 11.89 -12.16
N SER A 89 -2.13 11.12 -12.67
CA SER A 89 -2.41 9.96 -13.53
C SER A 89 -1.41 8.84 -13.27
N ILE A 90 -1.88 7.60 -13.23
CA ILE A 90 -0.99 6.43 -13.09
C ILE A 90 -0.05 6.40 -14.30
N GLY A 91 1.24 6.17 -14.04
CA GLY A 91 2.30 6.23 -15.05
C GLY A 91 2.81 7.64 -15.36
N GLU A 92 2.27 8.68 -14.75
CA GLU A 92 2.77 10.05 -14.94
C GLU A 92 4.20 10.19 -14.40
N ASN A 93 5.05 10.88 -15.16
CA ASN A 93 6.45 11.09 -14.79
C ASN A 93 6.56 12.01 -13.56
N ILE A 94 7.40 11.60 -12.61
CA ILE A 94 7.66 12.32 -11.36
C ILE A 94 8.04 13.80 -11.57
N GLN A 95 8.82 14.11 -12.61
CA GLN A 95 9.24 15.49 -12.90
C GLN A 95 8.04 16.37 -13.27
N LYS A 96 7.07 15.83 -14.02
CA LYS A 96 5.86 16.56 -14.40
C LYS A 96 4.95 16.80 -13.19
N ILE A 97 4.89 15.86 -12.26
CA ILE A 97 4.16 16.04 -11.01
C ILE A 97 4.81 17.15 -10.18
N TYR A 98 6.14 17.14 -10.03
CA TYR A 98 6.85 18.10 -9.17
C TYR A 98 6.94 19.50 -9.75
N GLN A 99 6.74 19.66 -11.07
CA GLN A 99 6.57 20.99 -11.69
C GLN A 99 5.27 21.67 -11.28
N ASN A 100 4.24 20.89 -10.96
CA ASN A 100 2.90 21.40 -10.65
C ASN A 100 2.55 21.29 -9.16
N ILE A 101 3.38 20.58 -8.38
CA ILE A 101 3.13 20.26 -6.98
C ILE A 101 4.33 20.64 -6.11
N PHE A 102 4.07 21.50 -5.12
CA PHE A 102 4.96 21.79 -4.02
C PHE A 102 4.93 20.63 -3.02
N LEU A 103 6.11 20.07 -2.76
CA LEU A 103 6.29 19.06 -1.73
C LEU A 103 6.82 19.72 -0.47
N ASP A 104 6.14 19.46 0.64
CA ASP A 104 6.60 19.86 1.96
C ASP A 104 7.38 18.70 2.60
N THR A 105 8.52 19.01 3.21
CA THR A 105 9.26 18.07 4.05
C THR A 105 8.59 17.90 5.42
N ASP A 106 7.68 18.81 5.76
CA ASP A 106 7.03 18.93 7.06
C ASP A 106 5.55 19.20 6.90
N ILE A 107 4.71 18.23 7.26
CA ILE A 107 3.26 18.35 7.11
C ILE A 107 2.62 18.36 8.49
N THR A 108 1.99 19.48 8.83
CA THR A 108 1.27 19.64 10.10
C THR A 108 -0.22 19.38 9.91
N VAL A 109 -0.75 18.42 10.67
CA VAL A 109 -2.16 18.05 10.70
C VAL A 109 -2.76 18.45 12.05
N GLN A 110 -3.79 19.28 12.01
CA GLN A 110 -4.62 19.57 13.18
C GLN A 110 -5.87 18.69 13.15
N TYR A 111 -6.07 17.92 14.22
CA TYR A 111 -7.19 17.00 14.37
C TYR A 111 -7.64 16.94 15.84
N GLU A 112 -8.93 17.17 16.08
CA GLU A 112 -9.49 17.40 17.42
C GLU A 112 -8.67 18.47 18.18
N GLU A 113 -8.19 18.16 19.38
CA GLU A 113 -7.33 19.03 20.20
C GLU A 113 -5.82 18.76 19.97
N GLY A 114 -5.48 17.87 19.04
CA GLY A 114 -4.12 17.43 18.76
C GLY A 114 -3.48 18.15 17.57
N THR A 115 -2.16 18.30 17.63
CA THR A 115 -1.32 18.70 16.50
C THR A 115 -0.30 17.62 16.21
N TYR A 116 -0.24 17.18 14.95
CA TYR A 116 0.61 16.09 14.47
C TYR A 116 1.52 16.64 13.38
N ARG A 117 2.83 16.46 13.49
CA ARG A 117 3.81 16.88 12.49
C ARG A 117 4.47 15.64 11.91
N PHE A 118 4.26 15.42 10.62
CA PHE A 118 4.93 14.39 9.83
C PHE A 118 6.18 14.97 9.21
N GLU A 119 7.29 14.25 9.34
CA GLU A 119 8.59 14.62 8.80
C GLU A 119 8.94 13.62 7.69
N LEU A 120 9.14 14.13 6.47
CA LEU A 120 9.45 13.33 5.29
C LEU A 120 10.95 13.44 4.98
N THR A 121 11.59 12.29 4.84
CA THR A 121 13.00 12.22 4.42
C THR A 121 13.14 12.51 2.92
N GLU A 122 14.36 12.76 2.44
CA GLU A 122 14.63 12.87 0.99
C GLU A 122 14.23 11.59 0.24
N GLU A 123 14.40 10.42 0.86
CA GLU A 123 13.93 9.17 0.28
C GLU A 123 12.40 9.18 0.17
N ASP A 124 11.67 9.52 1.23
CA ASP A 124 10.20 9.62 1.18
C ASP A 124 9.73 10.58 0.10
N LEU A 125 10.38 11.72 -0.07
CA LEU A 125 10.05 12.69 -1.12
C LEU A 125 10.27 12.14 -2.53
N ASN A 126 11.12 11.14 -2.73
CA ASN A 126 11.41 10.56 -4.04
C ASN A 126 10.58 9.30 -4.34
N ILE A 127 10.21 8.53 -3.31
CA ILE A 127 9.51 7.25 -3.49
C ILE A 127 8.03 7.29 -3.07
N ARG A 128 7.67 8.13 -2.09
CA ARG A 128 6.32 8.16 -1.53
C ARG A 128 5.93 9.51 -0.90
N PRO A 129 6.04 10.67 -1.58
CA PRO A 129 5.70 11.95 -0.97
C PRO A 129 4.23 12.02 -0.56
N LEU A 130 3.96 12.89 0.41
CA LEU A 130 2.62 13.21 0.87
C LEU A 130 2.25 14.61 0.39
N VAL A 131 1.07 14.75 -0.22
CA VAL A 131 0.55 16.02 -0.73
C VAL A 131 -0.76 16.34 -0.01
N GLN A 132 -0.86 17.54 0.55
CA GLN A 132 -2.14 18.02 1.09
C GLN A 132 -3.04 18.53 -0.05
N LEU A 133 -4.23 17.94 -0.17
CA LEU A 133 -5.29 18.35 -1.11
C LEU A 133 -6.50 18.86 -0.33
N GLY A 134 -6.54 20.16 -0.05
CA GLY A 134 -7.56 20.81 0.76
C GLY A 134 -7.60 20.20 2.17
N SER A 135 -8.67 19.45 2.45
CA SER A 135 -8.90 18.80 3.74
C SER A 135 -8.40 17.35 3.83
N ILE A 136 -7.91 16.78 2.73
CA ILE A 136 -7.42 15.39 2.65
C ILE A 136 -5.94 15.35 2.27
N TYR A 137 -5.36 14.17 2.29
CA TYR A 137 -3.97 13.93 1.91
C TYR A 137 -3.87 12.86 0.84
N ALA A 138 -2.93 13.01 -0.08
CA ALA A 138 -2.60 12.05 -1.12
C ALA A 138 -1.15 11.59 -0.93
N GLN A 139 -0.93 10.33 -0.61
CA GLN A 139 0.38 9.69 -0.67
C GLN A 139 0.59 9.14 -2.08
N LEU A 140 1.67 9.56 -2.73
CA LEU A 140 1.97 9.21 -4.12
C LEU A 140 3.10 8.19 -4.16
N SER A 141 2.84 6.92 -4.44
CA SER A 141 3.90 5.91 -4.53
C SER A 141 4.49 5.88 -5.94
N PHE A 142 5.80 6.06 -6.05
CA PHE A 142 6.53 6.05 -7.31
C PHE A 142 7.22 4.70 -7.54
N ASP A 143 7.25 4.25 -8.79
CA ASP A 143 8.25 3.28 -9.23
C ASP A 143 9.56 4.02 -9.47
N LYS A 144 10.51 3.88 -8.54
CA LYS A 144 11.79 4.61 -8.57
C LYS A 144 12.66 4.25 -9.77
N PHE A 145 12.49 3.04 -10.32
CA PHE A 145 13.26 2.59 -11.48
C PHE A 145 12.72 3.18 -12.79
N LYS A 146 11.41 3.47 -12.84
CA LYS A 146 10.77 4.11 -14.01
C LYS A 146 10.62 5.62 -13.87
N GLY A 147 10.66 6.16 -12.66
CA GLY A 147 10.39 7.57 -12.38
C GLY A 147 8.93 7.96 -12.67
N THR A 148 8.00 7.03 -12.42
CA THR A 148 6.57 7.19 -12.75
C THR A 148 5.67 6.85 -11.57
N LEU A 149 4.52 7.52 -11.46
CA LEU A 149 3.53 7.26 -10.42
C LEU A 149 2.99 5.82 -10.55
N SER A 150 3.22 5.00 -9.52
CA SER A 150 2.77 3.61 -9.45
C SER A 150 1.36 3.51 -8.89
N SER A 151 1.09 4.22 -7.78
CA SER A 151 -0.23 4.24 -7.13
C SER A 151 -0.42 5.52 -6.32
N VAL A 152 -1.67 5.77 -5.91
CA VAL A 152 -2.02 6.86 -5.00
C VAL A 152 -2.90 6.34 -3.87
N ARG A 153 -2.65 6.84 -2.66
CA ARG A 153 -3.54 6.65 -1.51
C ARG A 153 -4.06 7.99 -1.01
N PHE A 154 -5.36 8.21 -1.17
CA PHE A 154 -6.07 9.32 -0.56
C PHE A 154 -6.50 8.95 0.87
N MET A 155 -6.36 9.88 1.81
CA MET A 155 -6.66 9.68 3.23
C MET A 155 -7.29 10.94 3.82
N ASP A 156 -8.26 10.74 4.72
CA ASP A 156 -8.61 11.79 5.67
C ASP A 156 -7.54 11.95 6.77
N LYS A 157 -7.72 12.97 7.61
CA LYS A 157 -6.80 13.32 8.70
C LYS A 157 -6.62 12.17 9.68
N GLU A 158 -7.73 11.59 10.14
CA GLU A 158 -7.72 10.55 11.16
C GLU A 158 -7.00 9.29 10.66
N THR A 159 -7.28 8.89 9.42
CA THR A 159 -6.62 7.73 8.80
C THR A 159 -5.12 7.94 8.67
N LEU A 160 -4.68 9.11 8.20
CA LEU A 160 -3.26 9.45 8.11
C LEU A 160 -2.56 9.36 9.48
N ILE A 161 -3.20 9.90 10.54
CA ILE A 161 -2.67 9.88 11.92
C ILE A 161 -2.59 8.46 12.49
N LYS A 162 -3.60 7.61 12.22
CA LYS A 162 -3.58 6.21 12.67
C LYS A 162 -2.56 5.38 11.92
N GLN A 163 -2.37 5.65 10.63
CA GLN A 163 -1.50 4.89 9.75
C GLN A 163 -0.01 5.17 9.98
N ARG A 164 0.34 6.43 10.28
CA ARG A 164 1.72 6.88 10.54
C ARG A 164 2.72 6.42 9.47
N PRO A 165 2.49 6.79 8.19
CA PRO A 165 3.37 6.35 7.11
C PRO A 165 4.79 6.93 7.17
N TYR A 166 4.99 7.99 7.95
CA TYR A 166 6.26 8.71 8.12
C TYR A 166 6.57 8.92 9.61
N GLU A 167 7.78 9.38 9.91
CA GLU A 167 8.12 9.84 11.25
C GLU A 167 7.16 10.95 11.67
N MET A 168 6.64 10.87 12.90
CA MET A 168 5.59 11.74 13.39
C MET A 168 5.85 12.16 14.83
N SER A 169 5.92 13.47 15.06
CA SER A 169 5.83 14.06 16.40
C SER A 169 4.41 14.60 16.64
N TYR A 170 3.98 14.67 17.91
CA TYR A 170 2.64 15.16 18.22
C TYR A 170 2.59 15.93 19.55
N ARG A 171 1.57 16.77 19.68
CA ARG A 171 1.15 17.42 20.93
C ARG A 171 -0.34 17.19 21.13
N GLY A 172 -0.73 16.86 22.36
CA GLY A 172 -2.11 16.51 22.72
C GLY A 172 -2.30 14.98 22.82
N ARG A 173 -3.54 14.53 22.65
CA ARG A 173 -3.88 13.10 22.70
C ARG A 173 -3.47 12.41 21.41
N LEU A 174 -2.80 11.26 21.51
CA LEU A 174 -2.50 10.41 20.36
C LEU A 174 -3.75 9.63 19.95
N VAL A 175 -4.09 9.70 18.66
CA VAL A 175 -5.15 8.85 18.06
C VAL A 175 -4.49 7.58 17.53
N ASP A 176 -4.82 6.45 18.17
CA ASP A 176 -4.39 5.11 17.78
C ASP A 176 -5.56 4.31 17.18
N PRO A 177 -5.31 3.37 16.26
CA PRO A 177 -6.30 2.37 15.88
C PRO A 177 -6.66 1.47 17.07
N ILE A 178 -7.85 0.87 17.03
CA ILE A 178 -8.31 -0.04 18.08
C ILE A 178 -7.38 -1.26 18.11
N PRO A 179 -6.82 -1.64 19.28
CA PRO A 179 -5.98 -2.83 19.39
C PRO A 179 -6.70 -4.09 18.92
N ILE A 180 -6.04 -4.85 18.06
CA ILE A 180 -6.58 -6.05 17.44
C ILE A 180 -6.25 -7.24 18.33
N VAL A 181 -7.27 -7.88 18.87
CA VAL A 181 -7.12 -9.14 19.61
C VAL A 181 -6.74 -10.28 18.66
N ASP A 182 -5.95 -11.25 19.14
CA ASP A 182 -5.41 -12.37 18.36
C ASP A 182 -6.43 -13.06 17.45
N SER A 183 -7.66 -13.28 17.93
CA SER A 183 -8.73 -13.94 17.16
C SER A 183 -9.22 -13.14 15.95
N LYS A 184 -8.94 -11.82 15.89
CA LYS A 184 -9.35 -10.93 14.79
C LYS A 184 -8.25 -10.70 13.75
N TRP A 185 -7.05 -11.20 13.97
CA TRP A 185 -5.97 -11.04 12.99
C TRP A 185 -6.18 -11.88 11.73
N ARG A 186 -6.67 -13.12 11.85
CA ARG A 186 -6.74 -14.00 10.67
C ARG A 186 -7.59 -13.45 9.51
N PRO A 187 -8.77 -12.84 9.73
CA PRO A 187 -9.51 -12.18 8.64
C PRO A 187 -8.74 -11.03 7.97
N ILE A 188 -7.97 -10.24 8.75
CA ILE A 188 -7.15 -9.15 8.23
C ILE A 188 -5.98 -9.70 7.40
N GLU A 189 -5.33 -10.76 7.89
CA GLU A 189 -4.27 -11.47 7.19
C GLU A 189 -4.75 -12.02 5.85
N LEU A 190 -5.89 -12.73 5.83
CA LEU A 190 -6.50 -13.27 4.60
C LEU A 190 -6.85 -12.16 3.59
N GLY A 191 -7.40 -11.03 4.07
CA GLY A 191 -7.67 -9.88 3.22
C GLY A 191 -6.39 -9.30 2.61
N SER A 192 -5.35 -9.15 3.43
CA SER A 192 -4.02 -8.69 3.00
C SER A 192 -3.39 -9.64 1.98
N GLU A 193 -3.45 -10.95 2.19
CA GLU A 193 -2.98 -11.98 1.25
C GLU A 193 -3.62 -11.82 -0.14
N LYS A 194 -4.94 -11.60 -0.19
CA LYS A 194 -5.68 -11.39 -1.45
C LYS A 194 -5.41 -10.04 -2.09
N GLN A 195 -5.26 -8.97 -1.30
CA GLN A 195 -4.86 -7.67 -1.82
C GLN A 195 -3.47 -7.74 -2.46
N ILE A 196 -2.48 -8.32 -1.78
CA ILE A 196 -1.13 -8.49 -2.33
C ILE A 196 -1.15 -9.28 -3.63
N PHE A 197 -1.94 -10.36 -3.70
CA PHE A 197 -2.12 -11.14 -4.92
C PHE A 197 -2.67 -10.29 -6.07
N ASP A 198 -3.78 -9.58 -5.83
CA ASP A 198 -4.42 -8.73 -6.83
C ASP A 198 -3.44 -7.65 -7.34
N LEU A 199 -2.77 -6.94 -6.43
CA LEU A 199 -1.82 -5.87 -6.72
C LEU A 199 -0.59 -6.36 -7.49
N THR A 200 -0.09 -7.55 -7.15
CA THR A 200 1.02 -8.19 -7.88
C THR A 200 0.64 -8.42 -9.33
N ASN A 201 -0.57 -8.92 -9.58
CA ASN A 201 -1.05 -9.17 -10.94
C ASN A 201 -1.30 -7.87 -11.72
N ILE A 202 -1.77 -6.81 -11.07
CA ILE A 202 -1.92 -5.49 -11.70
C ILE A 202 -0.56 -4.92 -12.13
N ILE A 203 0.46 -5.06 -11.28
CA ILE A 203 1.83 -4.69 -11.62
C ILE A 203 2.30 -5.54 -12.80
N ARG A 204 2.16 -6.86 -12.75
CA ARG A 204 2.60 -7.74 -13.85
C ARG A 204 1.95 -7.40 -15.18
N GLU A 205 0.64 -7.17 -15.22
CA GLU A 205 -0.07 -6.71 -16.41
C GLU A 205 0.47 -5.39 -16.95
N ARG A 206 0.76 -4.42 -16.06
CA ARG A 206 1.37 -3.13 -16.43
C ARG A 206 2.73 -3.31 -17.10
N PHE A 207 3.46 -4.36 -16.76
CA PHE A 207 4.75 -4.74 -17.39
C PHE A 207 4.59 -5.72 -18.56
N GLY A 208 3.37 -5.99 -19.03
CA GLY A 208 3.09 -6.88 -20.16
C GLY A 208 3.31 -8.37 -19.85
N LEU A 209 3.31 -8.74 -18.57
CA LEU A 209 3.50 -10.11 -18.12
C LEU A 209 2.15 -10.80 -17.86
N ASN A 210 2.15 -12.14 -17.97
CA ASN A 210 0.99 -12.95 -17.62
C ASN A 210 0.67 -12.83 -16.12
N LYS A 211 -0.63 -12.88 -15.80
CA LYS A 211 -1.10 -13.04 -14.42
C LYS A 211 -0.60 -14.36 -13.85
N LEU A 212 -0.26 -14.31 -12.57
CA LEU A 212 0.01 -15.47 -11.75
C LEU A 212 -1.32 -16.03 -11.24
N GLU A 213 -1.41 -17.35 -11.25
CA GLU A 213 -2.52 -18.07 -10.64
C GLU A 213 -2.25 -18.30 -9.14
N TRP A 214 -3.30 -18.29 -8.33
CA TRP A 214 -3.17 -18.57 -6.89
C TRP A 214 -2.90 -20.06 -6.65
N ASP A 215 -1.82 -20.38 -5.94
CA ASP A 215 -1.55 -21.74 -5.47
C ASP A 215 -1.69 -21.84 -3.95
N GLN A 216 -2.70 -22.60 -3.48
CA GLN A 216 -3.03 -22.66 -2.06
C GLN A 216 -1.94 -23.30 -1.20
N LYS A 217 -1.30 -24.38 -1.68
CA LYS A 217 -0.22 -25.04 -0.91
C LYS A 217 0.97 -24.09 -0.74
N THR A 218 1.31 -23.36 -1.81
CA THR A 218 2.37 -22.34 -1.79
C THR A 218 2.03 -21.18 -0.84
N ALA A 219 0.75 -20.79 -0.77
CA ALA A 219 0.27 -19.78 0.18
C ALA A 219 0.37 -20.27 1.63
N ASP A 220 0.05 -21.53 1.89
CA ASP A 220 0.20 -22.15 3.21
C ASP A 220 1.66 -22.16 3.67
N VAL A 221 2.60 -22.43 2.75
CA VAL A 221 4.05 -22.33 3.00
C VAL A 221 4.44 -20.89 3.36
N ALA A 222 4.00 -19.91 2.56
CA ALA A 222 4.28 -18.50 2.78
C ALA A 222 3.73 -18.01 4.13
N TYR A 223 2.53 -18.46 4.51
CA TYR A 223 1.89 -18.11 5.79
C TYR A 223 2.69 -18.67 6.97
N LYS A 224 3.10 -19.95 6.88
CA LYS A 224 3.94 -20.59 7.89
C LYS A 224 5.27 -19.87 8.05
N HIS A 225 5.88 -19.39 6.96
CA HIS A 225 7.15 -18.64 7.02
C HIS A 225 6.97 -17.26 7.65
N SER A 226 5.92 -16.51 7.28
CA SER A 226 5.59 -15.24 7.94
C SER A 226 5.36 -15.41 9.44
N LYS A 227 4.65 -16.48 9.83
CA LYS A 227 4.42 -16.82 11.24
C LYS A 227 5.71 -17.22 11.97
N ASP A 228 6.59 -17.96 11.31
CA ASP A 228 7.89 -18.36 11.86
C ASP A 228 8.78 -17.15 12.13
N MET A 229 8.95 -16.27 11.13
CA MET A 229 9.70 -15.01 11.27
C MET A 229 9.17 -14.15 12.43
N PHE A 230 7.85 -14.02 12.54
CA PHE A 230 7.22 -13.31 13.65
C PHE A 230 7.50 -13.97 15.01
N SER A 231 7.27 -15.28 15.13
CA SER A 231 7.30 -15.99 16.41
C SER A 231 8.72 -16.13 16.96
N GLU A 232 9.67 -16.43 16.08
CA GLU A 232 11.07 -16.66 16.41
C GLU A 232 11.93 -15.38 16.31
N LYS A 233 11.31 -14.24 16.00
CA LYS A 233 11.94 -12.89 16.00
C LYS A 233 13.16 -12.79 15.09
N TYR A 234 13.06 -13.32 13.89
CA TYR A 234 14.07 -13.17 12.84
C TYR A 234 13.43 -12.65 11.54
N PHE A 235 14.27 -12.23 10.60
CA PHE A 235 13.82 -11.82 9.26
C PHE A 235 14.85 -12.31 8.23
N SER A 236 14.53 -13.41 7.54
CA SER A 236 15.44 -14.08 6.60
C SER A 236 14.67 -15.00 5.66
N HIS A 237 15.23 -15.22 4.47
CA HIS A 237 14.79 -16.27 3.54
C HIS A 237 15.05 -17.68 4.05
N GLU A 238 15.94 -17.86 5.01
CA GLU A 238 16.26 -19.14 5.65
C GLU A 238 15.70 -19.19 7.06
N SER A 239 14.82 -20.16 7.31
CA SER A 239 14.34 -20.46 8.64
C SER A 239 15.38 -21.29 9.40
N PRO A 240 15.75 -20.91 10.63
CA PRO A 240 16.61 -21.73 11.49
C PRO A 240 16.05 -23.13 11.76
N LYS A 241 14.72 -23.31 11.65
CA LYS A 241 14.01 -24.56 11.95
C LYS A 241 13.60 -25.32 10.69
N TYR A 242 13.09 -24.61 9.69
CA TYR A 242 12.48 -25.21 8.49
C TYR A 242 13.36 -25.12 7.24
N GLY A 243 14.52 -24.44 7.34
CA GLY A 243 15.48 -24.29 6.25
C GLY A 243 15.07 -23.25 5.22
N ASP A 244 15.66 -23.35 4.02
CA ASP A 244 15.42 -22.46 2.87
C ASP A 244 14.03 -22.66 2.23
N LEU A 245 13.70 -21.80 1.25
CA LEU A 245 12.43 -21.86 0.52
C LEU A 245 12.17 -23.25 -0.07
N LYS A 246 13.20 -23.89 -0.63
CA LYS A 246 13.08 -25.22 -1.22
C LYS A 246 12.62 -26.24 -0.20
N LYS A 247 13.29 -26.32 0.97
CA LYS A 247 12.90 -27.23 2.05
C LYS A 247 11.47 -26.96 2.53
N ARG A 248 11.07 -25.69 2.63
CA ARG A 248 9.72 -25.30 3.03
C ARG A 248 8.67 -25.73 1.99
N LEU A 249 8.92 -25.53 0.69
CA LEU A 249 8.03 -25.98 -0.39
C LEU A 249 7.93 -27.52 -0.48
N ASP A 250 9.07 -28.21 -0.37
CA ASP A 250 9.15 -29.68 -0.37
C ASP A 250 8.32 -30.27 0.79
N SER A 251 8.34 -29.63 1.97
CA SER A 251 7.60 -30.09 3.15
C SER A 251 6.07 -30.12 2.97
N GLU A 252 5.52 -29.28 2.08
CA GLU A 252 4.09 -29.24 1.74
C GLU A 252 3.79 -29.92 0.39
N GLN A 253 4.78 -30.61 -0.19
CA GLN A 253 4.65 -31.30 -1.48
C GLN A 253 4.19 -30.33 -2.59
N VAL A 254 4.84 -29.16 -2.66
CA VAL A 254 4.67 -28.20 -3.77
C VAL A 254 5.64 -28.57 -4.88
N PHE A 255 5.12 -28.88 -6.08
CA PHE A 255 5.94 -29.25 -7.23
C PHE A 255 6.14 -28.06 -8.19
N TYR A 256 7.40 -27.77 -8.50
CA TYR A 256 7.78 -26.60 -9.30
C TYR A 256 9.10 -26.82 -10.05
N GLN A 257 9.34 -26.02 -11.09
CA GLN A 257 10.60 -25.99 -11.84
C GLN A 257 11.51 -24.84 -11.39
N LEU A 258 10.91 -23.70 -11.07
CA LEU A 258 11.56 -22.50 -10.54
C LEU A 258 10.75 -21.97 -9.36
N ALA A 259 11.42 -21.44 -8.33
CA ALA A 259 10.77 -20.76 -7.23
C ALA A 259 11.53 -19.48 -6.85
N GLY A 260 10.79 -18.49 -6.34
CA GLY A 260 11.33 -17.24 -5.81
C GLY A 260 10.54 -16.81 -4.58
N GLU A 261 11.12 -15.95 -3.74
CA GLU A 261 10.47 -15.45 -2.52
C GLU A 261 10.74 -13.96 -2.34
N ASN A 262 9.68 -13.23 -1.99
CA ASN A 262 9.77 -11.90 -1.43
C ASN A 262 9.27 -11.92 0.02
N ILE A 263 10.03 -11.30 0.93
CA ILE A 263 9.62 -11.12 2.33
C ILE A 263 9.59 -9.64 2.69
N ALA A 264 8.66 -9.25 3.54
CA ALA A 264 8.55 -7.90 4.08
C ALA A 264 8.07 -7.96 5.53
N ALA A 265 8.46 -6.99 6.34
CA ALA A 265 8.01 -6.87 7.71
C ALA A 265 7.74 -5.41 8.09
N GLN A 266 6.81 -5.20 9.01
CA GLN A 266 6.48 -3.90 9.63
C GLN A 266 5.95 -2.81 8.68
N TYR A 267 5.66 -3.15 7.42
CA TYR A 267 4.91 -2.28 6.53
C TYR A 267 3.51 -1.99 7.08
N MET A 268 2.98 -0.82 6.70
CA MET A 268 1.66 -0.33 7.09
C MET A 268 0.56 -1.34 6.77
N ASP A 269 0.50 -1.78 5.52
CA ASP A 269 -0.44 -2.78 5.01
C ASP A 269 0.13 -3.52 3.78
N GLY A 270 -0.62 -4.48 3.25
CA GLY A 270 -0.27 -5.24 2.05
C GLY A 270 0.07 -4.36 0.83
N PRO A 271 -0.76 -3.36 0.46
CA PRO A 271 -0.42 -2.44 -0.62
C PRO A 271 0.93 -1.72 -0.42
N SER A 272 1.26 -1.29 0.81
CA SER A 272 2.58 -0.71 1.08
C SER A 272 3.72 -1.71 0.96
N ALA A 273 3.53 -2.98 1.35
CA ALA A 273 4.54 -4.03 1.15
C ALA A 273 4.82 -4.27 -0.35
N VAL A 274 3.77 -4.28 -1.18
CA VAL A 274 3.90 -4.44 -2.63
C VAL A 274 4.69 -3.30 -3.28
N GLU A 275 4.40 -2.05 -2.92
CA GLU A 275 5.20 -0.91 -3.39
C GLU A 275 6.64 -0.96 -2.89
N GLY A 276 6.86 -1.50 -1.68
CA GLY A 276 8.20 -1.75 -1.14
C GLY A 276 9.00 -2.76 -1.96
N TRP A 277 8.39 -3.90 -2.31
CA TRP A 277 9.00 -4.91 -3.18
C TRP A 277 9.25 -4.37 -4.60
N LEU A 278 8.32 -3.61 -5.17
CA LEU A 278 8.48 -2.99 -6.48
C LEU A 278 9.71 -2.06 -6.55
N ASN A 279 10.02 -1.41 -5.43
CA ASN A 279 11.12 -0.45 -5.27
C ASN A 279 12.40 -1.07 -4.71
N SER A 280 12.52 -2.39 -4.66
CA SER A 280 13.75 -3.09 -4.27
C SER A 280 14.20 -4.00 -5.41
N GLU A 281 15.45 -3.87 -5.87
CA GLU A 281 15.92 -4.51 -7.11
C GLU A 281 15.71 -6.04 -7.10
N GLY A 282 16.23 -6.73 -6.08
CA GLY A 282 16.07 -8.19 -5.98
C GLY A 282 14.61 -8.65 -5.81
N HIS A 283 13.79 -7.89 -5.08
CA HIS A 283 12.37 -8.25 -4.92
C HIS A 283 11.56 -7.98 -6.21
N ARG A 284 11.94 -6.93 -6.95
CA ARG A 284 11.36 -6.55 -8.23
C ARG A 284 11.65 -7.59 -9.30
N GLU A 285 12.85 -8.17 -9.31
CA GLU A 285 13.18 -9.30 -10.20
C GLU A 285 12.19 -10.44 -10.02
N SER A 286 11.88 -10.82 -8.78
CA SER A 286 10.88 -11.86 -8.50
C SER A 286 9.47 -11.46 -8.94
N LEU A 287 9.04 -10.22 -8.67
CA LEU A 287 7.74 -9.71 -9.11
C LEU A 287 7.56 -9.76 -10.63
N LEU A 288 8.64 -9.49 -11.38
CA LEU A 288 8.63 -9.33 -12.84
C LEU A 288 9.24 -10.51 -13.60
N GLU A 289 9.56 -11.61 -12.92
CA GLU A 289 10.04 -12.82 -13.58
C GLU A 289 8.90 -13.46 -14.40
N SER A 290 9.16 -13.60 -15.70
CA SER A 290 8.23 -14.06 -16.72
C SER A 290 7.91 -15.56 -16.63
N LYS A 291 8.83 -16.36 -16.09
CA LYS A 291 8.69 -17.82 -15.95
C LYS A 291 7.71 -18.24 -14.87
N PHE A 292 7.50 -17.41 -13.85
CA PHE A 292 6.53 -17.72 -12.81
C PHE A 292 5.12 -17.80 -13.38
N THR A 293 4.41 -18.86 -13.01
CA THR A 293 3.02 -19.11 -13.42
C THR A 293 2.06 -19.01 -12.25
N HIS A 294 2.53 -19.25 -11.02
CA HIS A 294 1.71 -19.21 -9.81
C HIS A 294 2.39 -18.44 -8.67
N ILE A 295 1.56 -18.04 -7.72
CA ILE A 295 1.97 -17.37 -6.48
C ILE A 295 1.14 -17.88 -5.31
N GLY A 296 1.80 -18.03 -4.17
CA GLY A 296 1.15 -18.12 -2.87
C GLY A 296 1.56 -16.93 -2.02
N VAL A 297 0.60 -16.26 -1.40
CA VAL A 297 0.86 -15.16 -0.46
C VAL A 297 0.45 -15.60 0.94
N GLY A 298 1.31 -15.33 1.91
CA GLY A 298 1.02 -15.56 3.31
C GLY A 298 1.30 -14.31 4.13
N VAL A 299 0.41 -14.02 5.07
CA VAL A 299 0.56 -12.87 5.97
C VAL A 299 0.32 -13.33 7.40
N TYR A 300 1.23 -12.97 8.31
CA TYR A 300 1.03 -13.14 9.74
C TYR A 300 1.31 -11.82 10.45
N GLN A 301 0.27 -11.20 10.99
CA GLN A 301 0.31 -9.82 11.48
C GLN A 301 0.93 -8.84 10.46
N LYS A 302 2.12 -8.31 10.74
CA LYS A 302 2.87 -7.40 9.87
C LYS A 302 4.08 -8.07 9.20
N TYR A 303 4.06 -9.38 9.04
CA TYR A 303 5.02 -10.13 8.24
C TYR A 303 4.31 -10.64 6.99
N TYR A 304 4.91 -10.41 5.84
CA TYR A 304 4.34 -10.69 4.53
C TYR A 304 5.33 -11.53 3.73
N THR A 305 4.83 -12.57 3.05
CA THR A 305 5.64 -13.43 2.19
C THR A 305 4.92 -13.69 0.88
N GLN A 306 5.61 -13.50 -0.24
CA GLN A 306 5.19 -13.98 -1.56
C GLN A 306 6.12 -15.10 -1.97
N ASN A 307 5.56 -16.28 -2.25
CA ASN A 307 6.28 -17.38 -2.86
C ASN A 307 5.78 -17.55 -4.29
N PHE A 308 6.69 -17.41 -5.24
CA PHE A 308 6.44 -17.55 -6.66
C PHE A 308 6.91 -18.91 -7.13
N ILE A 309 6.16 -19.54 -8.03
CA ILE A 309 6.58 -20.80 -8.66
C ILE A 309 6.29 -20.83 -10.16
N GLU A 310 7.16 -21.49 -10.91
CA GLU A 310 6.83 -22.08 -12.20
C GLU A 310 6.27 -23.47 -11.91
N LYS A 311 4.92 -23.58 -11.86
CA LYS A 311 4.25 -24.81 -11.46
C LYS A 311 4.55 -25.94 -12.41
N SER A 312 4.95 -27.08 -11.85
CA SER A 312 5.06 -28.35 -12.57
C SER A 312 3.87 -29.22 -12.19
N TRP A 313 3.31 -29.93 -13.17
CA TRP A 313 2.47 -31.09 -12.90
C TRP A 313 3.40 -32.25 -12.50
N GLU A 314 2.96 -33.12 -11.58
CA GLU A 314 3.79 -34.11 -10.85
C GLU A 314 4.75 -34.94 -11.72
N LYS A 315 5.81 -35.48 -11.07
CA LYS A 315 6.83 -36.35 -11.66
C LYS A 315 6.28 -37.61 -12.32
#